data_AF-A0A9D8BEL6-F1
#
_entry.id   AF-A0A9D8BEL6-F1
#
_cell.length_a   1.000
_cell.length_b   1.000
_cell.length_c   1.000
_cell.angle_alpha   90.00
_cell.angle_beta   90.00
_cell.angle_gamma   90.00
#
_symmetry.space_group_name_H-M   'P 1'
#
loop_
_entity.id
_entity.type
_entity.pdbx_description
1 polymer ?
#
loop_
_entity_poly.entity_id
_entity_poly.type
_entity_poly.pdbx_seq_one_letter_code
_entity_poly.pdbx_strand_id
1 'polypeptide(L)' 'LPNLVKKRFWFSEENRFITLKLCIKGMRNIDKKGLATVVQEMRAAGQKI' A
#
# COMPACT_ATOMS: atom_id res chain seq x y z
N LEU A 1 -9.88 -12.78 -11.22
CA LEU A 1 -9.30 -12.64 -9.86
C LEU A 1 -10.26 -11.83 -9.00
N PRO A 2 -11.02 -12.47 -8.11
CA PRO A 2 -12.04 -11.78 -7.34
C PRO A 2 -11.35 -10.94 -6.25
N ASN A 3 -11.78 -9.69 -6.09
CA ASN A 3 -11.43 -8.80 -4.98
C ASN A 3 -10.05 -8.12 -5.00
N LEU A 4 -9.40 -7.96 -6.16
CA LEU A 4 -8.30 -6.99 -6.28
C LEU A 4 -8.83 -5.64 -6.77
N VAL A 5 -8.64 -4.61 -5.95
CA VAL A 5 -9.03 -3.23 -6.22
C VAL A 5 -7.78 -2.37 -6.35
N LYS A 6 -7.73 -1.52 -7.38
CA LYS A 6 -6.71 -0.48 -7.49
C LYS A 6 -7.14 0.73 -6.67
N LYS A 7 -6.32 1.16 -5.72
CA LYS A 7 -6.57 2.34 -4.89
C LYS A 7 -5.32 3.21 -4.85
N ARG A 8 -5.53 4.52 -4.82
CA ARG A 8 -4.48 5.52 -4.71
C ARG A 8 -4.39 6.00 -3.26
N PHE A 9 -3.18 6.03 -2.73
CA PHE A 9 -2.87 6.48 -1.38
C PHE A 9 -1.93 7.67 -1.44
N TRP A 10 -2.05 8.59 -0.49
CA TRP A 10 -1.11 9.68 -0.32
C TRP A 10 0.03 9.23 0.58
N PHE A 11 1.27 9.34 0.10
CA PHE A 11 2.46 9.01 0.85
C PHE A 11 3.16 10.30 1.28
N SER A 12 3.10 10.59 2.57
CA SER A 12 3.58 11.85 3.15
C SER A 12 5.09 11.98 3.16
N GLU A 13 5.85 10.88 3.28
CA GLU A 13 7.33 10.95 3.36
C GLU A 13 7.96 11.40 2.04
N GLU A 14 7.40 10.97 0.90
CA GLU A 14 7.89 11.37 -0.43
C GLU A 14 6.95 12.35 -1.12
N ASN A 15 5.97 12.88 -0.38
CA ASN A 15 4.99 13.86 -0.83
C ASN A 15 4.35 13.51 -2.19
N ARG A 16 3.99 12.22 -2.37
CA ARG A 16 3.52 11.68 -3.65
C ARG A 16 2.36 10.72 -3.50
N PHE A 17 1.60 10.54 -4.59
CA PHE A 17 0.57 9.50 -4.65
C PHE A 17 1.16 8.16 -5.09
N ILE A 18 0.81 7.10 -4.36
CA ILE A 18 1.16 5.73 -4.70
C ILE A 18 -0.12 4.97 -5.07
N THR A 19 -0.07 4.21 -6.16
CA THR A 19 -1.20 3.38 -6.58
C THR A 19 -0.90 1.92 -6.29
N LEU A 20 -1.73 1.30 -5.46
CA LEU A 20 -1.57 -0.10 -5.08
C LEU A 20 -2.77 -0.92 -5.56
N LYS A 21 -2.49 -2.13 -6.05
CA LYS A 21 -3.52 -3.13 -6.34
C LYS A 21 -3.60 -4.08 -5.16
N LEU A 22 -4.66 -3.96 -4.37
CA LEU A 22 -4.80 -4.61 -3.07
C LEU A 22 -6.11 -5.40 -3.00
N CYS A 23 -6.18 -6.37 -2.09
CA CYS A 23 -7.45 -6.91 -1.62
C CYS A 23 -7.96 -6.16 -0.38
N ILE A 24 -9.21 -6.41 0.02
CA ILE A 24 -9.82 -5.79 1.22
C ILE A 24 -9.00 -6.05 2.49
N LYS A 25 -8.39 -7.24 2.62
CA LYS A 25 -7.49 -7.57 3.73
C LYS A 25 -6.24 -6.67 3.73
N GLY A 26 -5.67 -6.40 2.55
CA GLY A 26 -4.53 -5.50 2.40
C GLY A 26 -4.87 -4.07 2.81
N MET A 27 -6.06 -3.59 2.44
CA MET A 27 -6.56 -2.27 2.86
C MET A 27 -6.65 -2.15 4.39
N ARG A 28 -7.28 -3.13 5.06
CA ARG A 28 -7.34 -3.17 6.54
C ARG A 28 -5.96 -3.22 7.20
N ASN A 29 -4.97 -3.84 6.56
CA ASN A 29 -3.60 -3.88 7.08
C ASN A 29 -2.93 -2.50 7.02
N ILE A 30 -3.15 -1.77 5.92
CA ILE A 30 -2.69 -0.38 5.76
C ILE A 30 -3.34 0.53 6.81
N ASP A 31 -4.64 0.39 7.04
CA ASP A 31 -5.35 1.18 8.06
C ASP A 31 -4.83 0.90 9.48
N LYS A 32 -4.45 -0.35 9.78
CA LYS A 32 -3.94 -0.75 11.12
C LYS A 32 -2.49 -0.38 11.37
N LYS A 33 -1.60 -0.62 10.40
CA LYS A 33 -0.14 -0.43 10.56
C LYS A 33 0.35 0.94 10.08
N GLY A 34 -0.49 1.66 9.32
CA GLY A 34 -0.09 2.86 8.59
C GLY A 34 0.52 2.54 7.23
N LEU A 35 0.38 3.47 6.29
CA LEU A 35 0.89 3.32 4.92
C LEU A 35 2.43 3.26 4.88
N ALA A 36 3.12 4.08 5.67
CA ALA A 36 4.58 4.15 5.67
C ALA A 36 5.23 2.81 6.03
N THR A 37 4.77 2.18 7.12
CA THR A 37 5.22 0.86 7.55
C THR A 37 5.03 -0.19 6.46
N VAL A 38 3.86 -0.20 5.81
CA VAL A 38 3.56 -1.16 4.73
C VAL A 38 4.43 -0.90 3.51
N VAL A 39 4.67 0.35 3.13
CA VAL A 39 5.55 0.71 2.01
C VAL A 39 6.99 0.29 2.31
N GLN A 40 7.47 0.46 3.54
CA GLN A 40 8.80 -0.02 3.96
C GLN A 40 8.90 -1.55 3.92
N GLU A 41 7.91 -2.27 4.45
CA GLU A 41 7.82 -3.74 4.37
C GLU A 41 7.81 -4.21 2.90
N MET A 42 7.08 -3.52 2.02
CA MET A 42 7.02 -3.86 0.59
C MET A 42 8.32 -3.56 -0.15
N ARG A 43 9.03 -2.47 0.21
CA ARG A 43 10.38 -2.17 -0.32
C ARG A 43 11.39 -3.21 0.14
N ALA A 44 11.35 -3.61 1.41
CA ALA A 44 12.22 -4.65 1.95
C ALA A 44 11.96 -6.01 1.28
N ALA A 45 10.70 -6.29 0.94
CA ALA A 45 10.32 -7.47 0.16
C ALA A 45 10.68 -7.36 -1.34
N GLY A 46 11.29 -6.26 -1.79
CA GLY A 46 11.70 -6.05 -3.19
C GLY A 46 10.56 -5.82 -4.16
N GLN A 47 9.35 -5.53 -3.68
CA GLN A 47 8.23 -5.19 -4.56
C GLN A 47 8.38 -3.75 -5.08
N LYS A 48 8.21 -3.57 -6.39
CA LYS A 48 8.23 -2.23 -7.02
C LYS A 48 6.91 -1.51 -6.73
N ILE A 49 7.02 -0.31 -6.15
CA ILE A 49 5.92 0.53 -5.66
C ILE A 49 5.93 1.88 -6.37
#